data_AF-A0A9L0R494-F1
#
_entry.id   AF-A0A9L0R494-F1
#
_cell.length_a   1.000
_cell.length_b   1.000
_cell.length_c   1.000
_cell.angle_alpha   90.00
_cell.angle_beta   90.00
_cell.angle_gamma   90.00
#
_symmetry.space_group_name_H-M   'P 1'
#
loop_
_entity.id
_entity.type
_entity.pdbx_description
1 polymer ?
#
loop_
_entity_poly.entity_id
_entity_poly.type
_entity_poly.pdbx_seq_one_letter_code
_entity_poly.pdbx_strand_id
1 'polypeptide(L)'
;TCRSSVSPAGNPSVGILPCATWSAALPRATRLFCDVYDPQSKRYCKRLQVLCPEHSRDPKVPDDEVCGCPLVHNVFELTGNFCALPKILCNRHYCWEKLRRAEVDLERIRALHKLEELEEQENKVRTAMTNRAGLLALMLHQTIQHDPLTSDLRSRVDS
;
A
#
# COMPACT_ATOMS: atom_id res chain seq x y z
N THR A 1 -15.08 4.76 -28.66
CA THR A 1 -14.80 5.98 -29.45
C THR A 1 -13.79 6.82 -28.70
N CYS A 2 -12.51 6.69 -29.07
CA CYS A 2 -11.40 7.46 -28.52
C CYS A 2 -11.52 8.93 -28.95
N ARG A 3 -11.31 9.87 -28.02
CA ARG A 3 -10.90 11.23 -28.37
C ARG A 3 -9.56 11.52 -27.71
N SER A 4 -8.54 11.47 -28.54
CA SER A 4 -7.23 12.04 -28.30
C SER A 4 -7.33 13.56 -28.48
N SER A 5 -6.77 14.33 -27.55
CA SER A 5 -6.40 15.72 -27.80
C SER A 5 -5.01 15.95 -27.25
N VAL A 6 -4.10 16.23 -28.18
CA VAL A 6 -2.68 16.53 -27.98
C VAL A 6 -2.52 17.97 -27.46
N SER A 7 -1.49 18.16 -26.62
CA SER A 7 -1.07 19.34 -25.84
C SER A 7 -0.77 20.63 -26.63
N PRO A 8 -0.48 21.75 -25.95
CA PRO A 8 0.94 22.17 -25.95
C PRO A 8 1.47 22.84 -24.67
N ALA A 9 2.75 22.53 -24.39
CA ALA A 9 3.85 23.36 -23.84
C ALA A 9 3.66 24.28 -22.60
N GLY A 10 4.59 24.11 -21.63
CA GLY A 10 5.18 25.25 -20.88
C GLY A 10 5.31 25.10 -19.36
N ASN A 11 6.45 24.55 -18.90
CA ASN A 11 7.28 24.93 -17.72
C ASN A 11 7.84 23.72 -16.96
N PRO A 12 9.16 23.70 -16.64
CA PRO A 12 9.75 22.71 -15.75
C PRO A 12 9.62 23.21 -14.31
N SER A 13 8.41 23.24 -13.76
CA SER A 13 8.26 23.30 -12.31
C SER A 13 8.61 21.92 -11.77
N VAL A 14 9.64 21.86 -10.93
CA VAL A 14 10.03 20.69 -10.14
C VAL A 14 8.86 20.31 -9.23
N GLY A 15 7.91 19.58 -9.81
CA GLY A 15 6.78 19.01 -9.13
C GLY A 15 7.25 17.77 -8.41
N ILE A 16 7.47 17.88 -7.10
CA ILE A 16 7.44 16.73 -6.22
C ILE A 16 6.03 16.15 -6.38
N LEU A 17 5.91 15.10 -7.18
CA LEU A 17 4.67 14.38 -7.37
C LEU A 17 4.13 13.97 -5.99
N PRO A 18 2.84 14.20 -5.70
CA PRO A 18 2.27 13.81 -4.43
C PRO A 18 2.37 12.28 -4.28
N CYS A 19 2.77 11.84 -3.10
CA CYS A 19 2.97 10.44 -2.67
C CYS A 19 1.69 9.56 -2.75
N ALA A 20 0.62 10.02 -3.39
CA ALA A 20 -0.72 9.46 -3.33
C ALA A 20 -1.04 8.35 -4.35
N THR A 21 -0.04 7.72 -5.00
CA THR A 21 -0.33 6.75 -6.08
C THR A 21 0.34 5.38 -5.94
N TRP A 22 1.12 5.12 -4.91
CA TRP A 22 1.78 3.80 -4.78
C TRP A 22 0.77 2.67 -4.55
N SER A 23 -0.31 2.93 -3.80
CA SER A 23 -1.40 1.98 -3.60
C SER A 23 -2.23 1.72 -4.87
N ALA A 24 -2.24 2.67 -5.83
CA ALA A 24 -3.04 2.60 -7.05
C ALA A 24 -2.31 1.98 -8.25
N ALA A 25 -0.98 1.79 -8.17
CA ALA A 25 -0.14 1.44 -9.31
C ALA A 25 0.57 0.07 -9.19
N LEU A 26 0.12 -0.82 -8.30
CA LEU A 26 0.55 -2.23 -8.32
C LEU A 26 -0.26 -3.00 -9.39
N PRO A 27 0.32 -3.42 -10.52
CA PRO A 27 -0.40 -4.01 -11.65
C PRO A 27 -1.03 -5.40 -11.38
N ARG A 28 -1.04 -5.87 -10.14
CA ARG A 28 -1.61 -7.15 -9.70
C ARG A 28 -2.14 -7.07 -8.27
N ALA A 29 -3.01 -6.11 -7.96
CA ALA A 29 -3.81 -6.13 -6.74
C ALA A 29 -4.87 -7.26 -6.81
N THR A 30 -4.42 -8.52 -6.90
CA THR A 30 -5.22 -9.67 -6.48
C THR A 30 -5.67 -9.41 -5.05
N ARG A 31 -6.97 -9.50 -4.78
CA ARG A 31 -7.51 -9.33 -3.42
C ARG A 31 -6.80 -10.32 -2.49
N LEU A 32 -6.03 -9.82 -1.52
CA LEU A 32 -5.27 -10.69 -0.60
C LEU A 32 -6.21 -11.41 0.37
N PHE A 33 -7.32 -10.75 0.71
CA PHE A 33 -8.35 -11.27 1.59
C PHE A 33 -9.61 -11.61 0.79
N CYS A 34 -10.33 -12.61 1.30
CA CYS A 34 -11.73 -12.79 0.96
C CYS A 34 -12.51 -11.54 1.38
N ASP A 35 -13.61 -11.24 0.66
CA ASP A 35 -14.51 -10.10 0.93
C ASP A 35 -15.99 -10.49 0.77
N VAL A 36 -16.33 -11.78 0.90
CA VAL A 36 -17.72 -12.24 0.81
C VAL A 36 -18.48 -11.85 2.08
N TYR A 37 -19.61 -11.18 1.92
CA TYR A 37 -20.49 -10.79 3.01
C TYR A 37 -21.38 -11.96 3.43
N ASP A 38 -21.37 -12.28 4.74
CA ASP A 38 -22.32 -13.22 5.32
C ASP A 38 -23.53 -12.46 5.91
N PRO A 39 -24.74 -12.61 5.33
CA PRO A 39 -25.93 -11.93 5.82
C PRO A 39 -26.40 -12.44 7.19
N GLN A 40 -26.03 -13.65 7.61
CA GLN A 40 -26.44 -14.19 8.90
C GLN A 40 -25.63 -13.58 10.05
N SER A 41 -24.31 -13.60 9.93
CA SER A 41 -23.42 -12.99 10.93
C SER A 41 -23.26 -11.47 10.78
N LYS A 42 -23.75 -10.88 9.67
CA LYS A 42 -23.60 -9.47 9.29
C LYS A 42 -22.14 -9.02 9.23
N ARG A 43 -21.25 -9.91 8.79
CA ARG A 43 -19.80 -9.66 8.72
C ARG A 43 -19.25 -10.06 7.37
N TYR A 44 -18.21 -9.36 6.93
CA TYR A 44 -17.43 -9.78 5.78
C TYR A 44 -16.42 -10.85 6.21
N CYS A 45 -16.31 -11.93 5.44
CA CYS A 45 -15.21 -12.86 5.58
C CYS A 45 -13.91 -12.12 5.23
N LYS A 46 -12.92 -12.12 6.12
CA LYS A 46 -11.61 -11.46 5.92
C LYS A 46 -10.43 -12.44 6.01
N ARG A 47 -10.68 -13.73 5.75
CA ARG A 47 -9.64 -14.76 5.69
C ARG A 47 -8.78 -14.54 4.44
N LEU A 48 -7.51 -14.93 4.49
CA LEU A 48 -6.65 -14.89 3.30
C LEU A 48 -7.33 -15.62 2.14
N GLN A 49 -7.45 -14.96 0.97
CA GLN A 49 -8.32 -15.44 -0.12
C GLN A 49 -7.95 -16.87 -0.53
N VAL A 50 -6.65 -17.13 -0.69
CA VAL A 50 -6.13 -18.44 -1.09
C VAL A 50 -6.32 -19.53 -0.03
N LEU A 51 -6.59 -19.20 1.24
CA LEU A 51 -6.82 -20.18 2.32
C LEU A 51 -8.27 -20.19 2.83
N CYS A 52 -9.19 -19.50 2.17
CA CYS A 52 -10.59 -19.46 2.59
C CYS A 52 -11.31 -20.74 2.15
N PRO A 53 -11.71 -21.67 3.04
CA PRO A 53 -12.37 -22.92 2.70
C PRO A 53 -13.81 -22.69 2.22
N GLU A 54 -14.47 -21.63 2.71
CA GLU A 54 -15.86 -21.31 2.33
C GLU A 54 -15.92 -20.70 0.92
N HIS A 55 -14.94 -19.85 0.59
CA HIS A 55 -15.05 -18.94 -0.57
C HIS A 55 -13.92 -19.08 -1.59
N SER A 56 -12.86 -19.83 -1.30
CA SER A 56 -11.85 -20.21 -2.28
C SER A 56 -12.20 -21.59 -2.83
N ARG A 57 -12.52 -21.67 -4.11
CA ARG A 57 -12.68 -22.95 -4.81
C ARG A 57 -11.36 -23.30 -5.47
N ASP A 58 -10.78 -24.43 -5.08
CA ASP A 58 -9.65 -24.98 -5.80
C ASP A 58 -10.15 -25.53 -7.14
N PRO A 59 -9.47 -25.22 -8.26
CA PRO A 59 -9.79 -25.83 -9.54
C PRO A 59 -9.58 -27.35 -9.47
N LYS A 60 -10.38 -28.10 -10.24
CA LYS A 60 -10.16 -29.54 -10.39
C LYS A 60 -8.81 -29.76 -11.06
N VAL A 61 -7.96 -30.54 -10.41
CA VAL A 61 -6.66 -30.97 -10.92
C VAL A 61 -6.89 -31.98 -12.04
N PRO A 62 -6.43 -31.76 -13.28
CA PRO A 62 -6.46 -32.77 -14.32
C PRO A 62 -5.47 -33.89 -14.02
N ASP A 63 -5.74 -35.09 -14.55
CA ASP A 63 -4.97 -36.30 -14.25
C ASP A 63 -3.50 -36.21 -14.71
N ASP A 64 -3.22 -35.43 -15.75
CA ASP A 64 -1.88 -35.21 -16.31
C ASP A 64 -1.08 -34.12 -15.58
N GLU A 65 -1.66 -33.45 -14.58
CA GLU A 65 -0.95 -32.41 -13.83
C GLU A 65 0.08 -33.03 -12.89
N VAL A 66 1.35 -32.66 -13.07
CA VAL A 66 2.43 -33.05 -12.16
C VAL A 66 2.46 -32.16 -10.93
N CYS A 67 3.02 -32.67 -9.83
CA CYS A 67 3.18 -31.92 -8.58
C CYS A 67 4.00 -30.64 -8.79
N GLY A 68 5.17 -30.72 -9.43
CA GLY A 68 5.99 -29.55 -9.74
C GLY A 68 6.67 -28.89 -8.53
N CYS A 69 6.57 -29.46 -7.32
CA CYS A 69 7.24 -28.89 -6.14
C CYS A 69 8.76 -28.86 -6.36
N PRO A 70 9.43 -27.70 -6.22
CA PRO A 70 10.87 -27.60 -6.37
C PRO A 70 11.58 -28.44 -5.30
N LEU A 71 12.45 -29.34 -5.74
CA LEU A 71 13.29 -30.13 -4.84
C LEU A 71 14.49 -29.29 -4.43
N VAL A 72 14.72 -29.23 -3.12
CA VAL A 72 15.86 -28.54 -2.52
C VAL A 72 16.81 -29.53 -1.88
N HIS A 73 18.11 -29.30 -2.04
CA HIS A 73 19.15 -29.98 -1.30
C HIS A 73 19.55 -29.11 -0.11
N ASN A 74 19.71 -29.71 1.08
CA ASN A 74 20.07 -28.99 2.31
C ASN A 74 19.22 -27.73 2.59
N VAL A 75 17.92 -27.78 2.26
CA VAL A 75 16.90 -26.74 2.53
C VAL A 75 17.09 -25.40 1.78
N PHE A 76 18.31 -25.04 1.38
CA PHE A 76 18.63 -23.73 0.81
C PHE A 76 19.09 -23.79 -0.65
N GLU A 77 19.54 -24.94 -1.14
CA GLU A 77 20.07 -25.07 -2.50
C GLU A 77 19.00 -25.61 -3.44
N LEU A 78 18.51 -24.77 -4.36
CA LEU A 78 17.65 -25.22 -5.44
C LEU A 78 18.44 -26.17 -6.34
N THR A 79 18.01 -27.41 -6.40
CA THR A 79 18.67 -28.44 -7.21
C THR A 79 18.32 -28.32 -8.70
N GLY A 80 17.41 -27.40 -9.06
CA GLY A 80 16.83 -27.27 -10.40
C GLY A 80 15.84 -28.38 -10.78
N ASN A 81 15.66 -29.35 -9.89
CA ASN A 81 14.77 -30.49 -10.09
C ASN A 81 13.40 -30.23 -9.46
N PHE A 82 12.36 -30.88 -9.99
CA PHE A 82 10.99 -30.77 -9.53
C PHE A 82 10.39 -32.15 -9.24
N CYS A 83 9.38 -32.19 -8.37
CA CYS A 83 8.61 -33.40 -8.15
C CYS A 83 7.78 -33.74 -9.40
N ALA A 84 8.15 -34.83 -10.08
CA ALA A 84 7.48 -35.29 -11.30
C ALA A 84 6.29 -36.23 -11.05
N LEU A 85 5.96 -36.54 -9.79
CA LEU A 85 4.80 -37.38 -9.48
C LEU A 85 3.50 -36.67 -9.91
N PRO A 86 2.48 -37.41 -10.39
CA PRO A 86 1.15 -36.85 -10.61
C PRO A 86 0.65 -36.18 -9.33
N LYS A 87 0.05 -34.99 -9.46
CA LYS A 87 -0.39 -34.15 -8.34
C LYS A 87 -1.39 -34.87 -7.45
N ILE A 88 -2.25 -35.71 -8.05
CA ILE A 88 -3.25 -36.53 -7.36
C ILE A 88 -2.61 -37.62 -6.48
N LEU A 89 -1.42 -38.12 -6.86
CA LEU A 89 -0.71 -39.18 -6.14
C LEU A 89 0.35 -38.65 -5.17
N CYS A 90 0.66 -37.35 -5.21
CA CYS A 90 1.73 -36.76 -4.43
C CYS A 90 1.29 -36.40 -3.00
N ASN A 91 1.43 -37.34 -2.07
CA ASN A 91 1.11 -37.09 -0.65
C ASN A 91 2.17 -36.24 0.07
N ARG A 92 3.42 -36.23 -0.43
CA ARG A 92 4.53 -35.50 0.20
C ARG A 92 4.40 -33.99 0.11
N HIS A 93 3.82 -33.49 -0.98
CA HIS A 93 3.69 -32.05 -1.28
C HIS A 93 2.22 -31.66 -1.42
N TYR A 94 1.40 -32.12 -0.48
CA TYR A 94 -0.03 -31.87 -0.50
C TYR A 94 -0.34 -30.36 -0.54
N CYS A 95 -1.04 -29.92 -1.57
CA CYS A 95 -1.44 -28.53 -1.78
C CYS A 95 -0.28 -27.51 -1.72
N TRP A 96 0.96 -27.91 -2.03
CA TRP A 96 2.14 -27.06 -1.85
C TRP A 96 2.04 -25.72 -2.60
N GLU A 97 1.45 -25.69 -3.80
CA GLU A 97 1.24 -24.44 -4.56
C GLU A 97 0.32 -23.47 -3.83
N LYS A 98 -0.72 -24.00 -3.17
CA LYS A 98 -1.68 -23.21 -2.40
C LYS A 98 -1.00 -22.62 -1.17
N LEU A 99 -0.21 -23.43 -0.47
CA LEU A 99 0.58 -23.01 0.69
C LEU A 99 1.66 -22.00 0.30
N ARG A 100 2.36 -22.21 -0.82
CA ARG A 100 3.39 -21.28 -1.31
C ARG A 100 2.78 -19.94 -1.71
N ARG A 101 1.62 -19.94 -2.37
CA ARG A 101 0.87 -18.69 -2.65
C ARG A 101 0.46 -17.98 -1.36
N ALA A 102 0.01 -18.72 -0.35
CA ALA A 102 -0.35 -18.13 0.94
C ALA A 102 0.86 -17.48 1.64
N GLU A 103 2.02 -18.13 1.61
CA GLU A 103 3.26 -17.59 2.16
C GLU A 103 3.64 -16.27 1.46
N VAL A 104 3.65 -16.25 0.12
CA VAL A 104 3.92 -15.03 -0.67
C VAL A 104 2.91 -13.93 -0.36
N ASP A 105 1.62 -14.27 -0.23
CA ASP A 105 0.59 -13.29 0.11
C ASP A 105 0.77 -12.73 1.54
N LEU A 106 1.23 -13.53 2.49
CA LEU A 106 1.58 -13.04 3.83
C LEU A 106 2.79 -12.10 3.80
N GLU A 107 3.81 -12.39 2.99
CA GLU A 107 4.95 -11.49 2.78
C GLU A 107 4.49 -10.16 2.17
N ARG A 108 3.58 -10.20 1.19
CA ARG A 108 2.96 -9.00 0.61
C ARG A 108 2.22 -8.18 1.67
N ILE A 109 1.44 -8.83 2.54
CA ILE A 109 0.74 -8.14 3.64
C ILE A 109 1.73 -7.46 4.59
N ARG A 110 2.82 -8.14 4.98
CA ARG A 110 3.85 -7.55 5.84
C ARG A 110 4.52 -6.35 5.18
N ALA A 111 4.84 -6.45 3.88
CA ALA A 111 5.43 -5.35 3.13
C ALA A 111 4.48 -4.14 3.01
N LEU A 112 3.20 -4.39 2.76
CA LEU A 112 2.17 -3.35 2.70
C LEU A 112 1.99 -2.66 4.06
N HIS A 113 1.91 -3.43 5.15
CA HIS A 113 1.85 -2.86 6.48
C HIS A 113 3.06 -1.98 6.79
N LYS A 114 4.26 -2.42 6.38
CA LYS A 114 5.46 -1.62 6.56
C LYS A 114 5.43 -0.31 5.77
N LEU A 115 4.86 -0.32 4.58
CA LEU A 115 4.67 0.87 3.76
C LEU A 115 3.72 1.86 4.45
N GLU A 116 2.60 1.39 4.99
CA GLU A 116 1.65 2.21 5.76
C GLU A 116 2.31 2.88 6.97
N GLU A 117 3.12 2.13 7.74
CA GLU A 117 3.87 2.70 8.87
C GLU A 117 4.81 3.83 8.43
N LEU A 118 5.52 3.64 7.31
CA LEU A 118 6.48 4.62 6.79
C LEU A 118 5.77 5.86 6.25
N GLU A 119 4.63 5.68 5.58
CA GLU A 119 3.79 6.79 5.11
C GLU A 119 3.25 7.61 6.29
N GLU A 120 2.81 6.95 7.36
CA GLU A 120 2.37 7.65 8.57
C GLU A 120 3.52 8.46 9.21
N GLN A 121 4.72 7.89 9.26
CA GLN A 121 5.92 8.59 9.74
C GLN A 121 6.27 9.79 8.86
N GLU A 122 6.24 9.63 7.54
CA GLU A 122 6.47 10.71 6.59
C GLU A 122 5.46 11.84 6.80
N ASN A 123 4.17 11.52 6.93
CA ASN A 123 3.11 12.50 7.15
C ASN A 123 3.28 13.25 8.48
N LYS A 124 3.70 12.57 9.55
CA LYS A 124 4.04 13.21 10.84
C LYS A 124 5.17 14.22 10.69
N VAL A 125 6.25 13.84 10.00
CA VAL A 125 7.39 14.74 9.76
C VAL A 125 6.98 15.93 8.90
N ARG A 126 6.26 15.71 7.80
CA ARG A 126 5.76 16.78 6.93
C ARG A 126 4.87 17.76 7.68
N THR A 127 3.93 17.26 8.48
CA THR A 127 3.06 18.11 9.31
C THR A 127 3.87 18.93 10.32
N ALA A 128 4.86 18.32 10.98
CA ALA A 128 5.74 19.03 11.90
C ALA A 128 6.55 20.14 11.19
N MET A 129 7.02 19.90 9.96
CA MET A 129 7.71 20.91 9.16
C MET A 129 6.78 22.08 8.78
N THR A 130 5.55 21.79 8.33
CA THR A 130 4.55 22.82 8.01
C THR A 130 4.19 23.66 9.24
N ASN A 131 3.99 23.03 10.39
CA ASN A 131 3.69 23.74 11.64
C ASN A 131 4.82 24.70 12.06
N ARG A 132 6.08 24.29 11.87
CA ARG A 132 7.26 25.15 12.13
C ARG A 132 7.32 26.33 11.16
N ALA A 133 7.09 26.11 9.87
CA ALA A 133 7.06 27.18 8.88
C ALA A 133 5.93 28.20 9.15
N GLY A 134 4.75 27.72 9.56
CA GLY A 134 3.63 28.57 9.97
C GLY A 134 3.95 29.46 11.17
N LEU A 135 4.69 28.94 12.16
CA LEU A 135 5.15 29.74 13.31
C LEU A 135 6.16 30.82 12.92
N LEU A 136 7.10 30.51 12.01
CA LEU A 136 8.06 31.51 11.52
C LEU A 136 7.34 32.68 10.83
N ALA A 137 6.31 32.42 10.05
CA ALA A 137 5.50 33.48 9.43
C ALA A 137 4.85 34.39 10.49
N LEU A 138 4.39 33.83 11.62
CA LEU A 138 3.91 34.62 12.75
C LEU A 138 5.05 35.39 13.44
N MET A 139 6.18 34.76 13.74
CA MET A 139 7.30 35.46 14.38
C MET A 139 7.87 36.59 13.51
N LEU A 140 7.77 36.47 12.19
CA LEU A 140 8.30 37.44 11.22
C LEU A 140 7.27 38.47 10.73
N HIS A 141 6.03 38.48 11.26
CA HIS A 141 5.10 39.57 11.00
C HIS A 141 5.53 40.84 11.75
N GLN A 142 6.63 41.48 11.34
CA GLN A 142 6.87 42.87 11.73
C GLN A 142 5.90 43.75 10.94
N THR A 143 4.98 44.41 11.64
CA THR A 143 4.28 45.55 11.08
C THR A 143 5.22 46.76 11.14
N ILE A 144 5.84 47.09 10.01
CA ILE A 144 6.60 48.34 9.91
C ILE A 144 5.58 49.48 9.95
N GLN A 145 5.58 50.26 11.03
CA GLN A 145 4.84 51.52 11.10
C GLN A 145 5.58 52.54 10.24
N HIS A 146 5.00 52.89 9.09
CA HIS A 146 5.61 53.84 8.14
C HIS A 146 5.31 55.31 8.48
N ASP A 147 4.51 55.60 9.51
CA ASP A 147 4.11 56.96 9.87
C ASP A 147 4.36 57.26 11.38
N PRO A 148 5.22 58.23 11.73
CA PRO A 148 5.46 58.62 13.12
C PRO A 148 4.26 59.29 13.80
N LEU A 149 3.16 59.60 13.09
CA LEU A 149 1.96 60.20 13.68
C LEU A 149 0.92 59.18 14.20
N THR A 150 1.07 57.90 13.90
CA THR A 150 0.12 56.87 14.31
C THR A 150 0.64 56.05 15.50
N SER A 151 1.17 56.71 16.52
CA SER A 151 1.33 56.08 17.83
C SER A 151 -0.06 55.90 18.45
N ASP A 152 -0.54 54.65 18.45
CA ASP A 152 -1.67 54.09 19.20
C ASP A 152 -2.64 55.11 19.85
N LEU A 153 -3.78 55.36 19.20
CA LEU A 153 -4.91 56.17 19.70
C LEU A 153 -5.62 55.56 20.93
N ARG A 154 -5.08 54.50 21.55
CA ARG A 154 -5.63 53.90 22.77
C ARG A 154 -5.22 54.57 24.07
N SER A 155 -4.33 55.57 24.06
CA SER A 155 -4.15 56.42 25.24
C SER A 155 -5.25 57.49 25.29
N ARG A 156 -6.47 57.09 25.63
CA ARG A 156 -7.43 58.03 26.25
C ARG A 156 -6.89 58.33 27.64
N VAL A 157 -6.18 59.44 27.77
CA VAL A 157 -6.02 60.12 29.06
C VAL A 157 -7.39 60.67 29.41
N ASP A 158 -8.00 60.12 30.44
CA ASP A 158 -9.16 60.71 31.09
C ASP A 158 -8.72 62.07 31.66
N SER A 159 -9.39 63.14 31.22
CA SER A 159 -9.36 64.48 31.82
C SER A 159 -10.74 65.10 31.67
#